data_AF-A0A819QF51-F1
#
_entry.id   AF-A0A819QF51-F1
#
_cell.length_a   1.000
_cell.length_b   1.000
_cell.length_c   1.000
_cell.angle_alpha   90.00
_cell.angle_beta   90.00
_cell.angle_gamma   90.00
#
_symmetry.space_group_name_H-M   'P 1'
#
loop_
_entity.id
_entity.type
_entity.pdbx_description
1 polymer ?
#
loop_
_entity_poly.entity_id
_entity_poly.type
_entity_poly.pdbx_seq_one_letter_code
_entity_poly.pdbx_strand_id
1 'polypeptide(L)'
;MGLIGKHQTKLLPMQFGGIAHGNDFTHKRLRKIAKKLGYNHSSIHNLCSTWLVNPHDSVKIANLTTIIGKHFLKHEFGHNVPGIEDLPDIGEWPKWWRGVTSLYAAEIAINHIYSSTLGHQHESTALDHPSYSAESVWNAWHIHCLHNPEYFAKFAHRKELRKFLEHQPEDRIKEIVNAGSRDMVLFEVLNEYEKIQMKNAIPNGKIVVRDYVRALAWRKAYSAVGAINLD
;
A
#
# COMPACT_ATOMS: atom_id res chain seq x y z
N MET A 1 -5.51 16.38 -14.13
CA MET A 1 -4.84 15.40 -15.02
C MET A 1 -3.48 15.91 -15.49
N GLY A 2 -2.58 16.34 -14.59
CA GLY A 2 -1.32 17.02 -14.95
C GLY A 2 -0.06 16.14 -15.01
N LEU A 3 -0.13 14.88 -14.56
CA LEU A 3 1.04 13.99 -14.42
C LEU A 3 1.06 12.83 -15.44
N ILE A 4 -0.02 12.65 -16.21
CA ILE A 4 -0.22 11.51 -17.12
C ILE A 4 0.87 11.46 -18.21
N GLY A 5 1.45 12.61 -18.59
CA GLY A 5 2.51 12.70 -19.60
C GLY A 5 3.96 12.74 -19.06
N LYS A 6 4.17 12.70 -17.74
CA LYS A 6 5.51 12.84 -17.13
C LYS A 6 5.91 11.65 -16.25
N HIS A 7 4.99 10.74 -15.97
CA HIS A 7 5.28 9.52 -15.24
C HIS A 7 5.72 8.41 -16.21
N GLN A 8 6.79 7.67 -15.89
CA GLN A 8 7.32 6.63 -16.78
C GLN A 8 6.40 5.40 -16.85
N THR A 9 5.67 5.11 -15.77
CA THR A 9 4.70 4.02 -15.72
C THR A 9 3.47 4.32 -16.57
N LYS A 10 3.14 3.39 -17.48
CA LYS A 10 1.92 3.45 -18.28
C LYS A 10 0.68 3.25 -17.41
N LEU A 11 -0.32 4.12 -17.57
CA LEU A 11 -1.65 3.96 -17.00
C LEU A 11 -2.47 2.97 -17.85
N LEU A 12 -2.98 1.91 -17.22
CA LEU A 12 -3.93 0.97 -17.85
C LEU A 12 -5.33 1.19 -17.26
N PRO A 13 -6.40 0.79 -17.98
CA PRO A 13 -7.77 0.89 -17.48
C PRO A 13 -8.03 0.14 -16.17
N MET A 14 -7.23 -0.89 -15.89
CA MET A 14 -7.15 -1.61 -14.63
C MET A 14 -5.67 -1.76 -14.28
N GLN A 15 -5.25 -1.40 -13.08
CA GLN A 15 -3.94 -1.77 -12.52
C GLN A 15 -4.08 -2.09 -11.05
N PHE A 16 -3.16 -2.87 -10.52
CA PHE A 16 -3.09 -3.16 -9.10
C PHE A 16 -1.64 -3.14 -8.62
N GLY A 17 -1.44 -2.83 -7.35
CA GLY A 17 -0.16 -3.07 -6.69
C GLY A 17 -0.03 -4.54 -6.32
N GLY A 18 1.19 -5.08 -6.41
CA GLY A 18 1.48 -6.49 -6.19
C GLY A 18 2.53 -6.67 -5.10
N ILE A 19 2.12 -7.27 -3.98
CA ILE A 19 3.00 -7.69 -2.89
C ILE A 19 2.56 -9.08 -2.44
N ALA A 20 3.53 -9.98 -2.29
CA ALA A 20 3.27 -11.34 -1.84
C ALA A 20 2.56 -11.37 -0.48
N HIS A 21 1.36 -11.94 -0.45
CA HIS A 21 0.56 -12.15 0.77
C HIS A 21 -0.09 -13.54 0.81
N GLY A 22 0.36 -14.43 -0.08
CA GLY A 22 0.01 -15.84 -0.11
C GLY A 22 1.13 -16.65 -0.75
N ASN A 23 1.21 -17.92 -0.38
CA ASN A 23 2.06 -18.92 -1.03
C ASN A 23 1.21 -19.85 -1.93
N ASP A 24 1.84 -20.86 -2.52
CA ASP A 24 1.17 -21.84 -3.38
C ASP A 24 -0.09 -22.47 -2.76
N PHE A 25 -0.07 -22.70 -1.44
CA PHE A 25 -1.22 -23.23 -0.71
C PHE A 25 -2.37 -22.21 -0.77
N THR A 26 -2.12 -20.96 -0.38
CA THR A 26 -3.10 -19.87 -0.45
C THR A 26 -3.63 -19.70 -1.87
N HIS A 27 -2.76 -19.65 -2.89
CA HIS A 27 -3.15 -19.45 -4.29
C HIS A 27 -4.05 -20.58 -4.80
N LYS A 28 -3.69 -21.85 -4.54
CA LYS A 28 -4.53 -23.01 -4.90
C LYS A 28 -5.88 -22.96 -4.18
N ARG A 29 -5.88 -22.58 -2.90
CA ARG A 29 -7.09 -22.47 -2.09
C ARG A 29 -8.02 -21.37 -2.59
N LEU A 30 -7.50 -20.19 -2.96
CA LEU A 30 -8.30 -19.11 -3.55
C LEU A 30 -8.97 -19.53 -4.85
N ARG A 31 -8.26 -20.22 -5.75
CA ARG A 31 -8.87 -20.77 -6.97
C ARG A 31 -9.97 -21.79 -6.67
N LYS A 32 -9.76 -22.67 -5.68
CA LYS A 32 -10.77 -23.65 -5.27
C LYS A 32 -12.01 -22.98 -4.70
N ILE A 33 -11.85 -21.96 -3.86
CA ILE A 33 -12.98 -21.23 -3.28
C ILE A 33 -13.70 -20.40 -4.35
N ALA A 34 -12.99 -19.70 -5.23
CA ALA A 34 -13.58 -18.99 -6.36
C ALA A 34 -14.46 -19.92 -7.20
N LYS A 35 -13.94 -21.11 -7.57
CA LYS A 35 -14.69 -22.14 -8.28
C LYS A 35 -15.92 -22.62 -7.50
N LYS A 36 -15.80 -22.86 -6.19
CA LYS A 36 -16.91 -23.28 -5.32
C LYS A 36 -18.02 -22.22 -5.25
N LEU A 37 -17.66 -20.94 -5.28
CA LEU A 37 -18.58 -19.81 -5.25
C LEU A 37 -19.12 -19.41 -6.64
N GLY A 38 -18.68 -20.06 -7.71
CA GLY A 38 -19.10 -19.74 -9.07
C GLY A 38 -18.41 -18.53 -9.70
N TYR A 39 -17.26 -18.11 -9.18
CA TYR A 39 -16.47 -17.00 -9.71
C TYR A 39 -15.32 -17.48 -10.60
N ASN A 40 -14.97 -16.65 -11.58
CA ASN A 40 -13.81 -16.88 -12.44
C ASN A 40 -12.52 -16.48 -11.71
N HIS A 41 -11.45 -17.24 -11.92
CA HIS A 41 -10.13 -16.90 -11.40
C HIS A 41 -9.05 -17.11 -12.47
N SER A 42 -8.45 -16.03 -12.96
CA SER A 42 -7.45 -16.02 -14.05
C SER A 42 -6.04 -16.37 -13.58
N SER A 43 -5.90 -17.03 -12.43
CA SER A 43 -4.62 -17.36 -11.76
C SER A 43 -3.67 -16.17 -11.56
N ILE A 44 -4.20 -14.94 -11.52
CA ILE A 44 -3.44 -13.76 -11.10
C ILE A 44 -3.58 -13.67 -9.59
N HIS A 45 -2.44 -13.70 -8.91
CA HIS A 45 -2.34 -13.82 -7.46
C HIS A 45 -1.59 -12.65 -6.86
N ASN A 46 -1.74 -12.47 -5.54
CA ASN A 46 -1.10 -11.40 -4.78
C ASN A 46 -1.57 -9.98 -5.18
N LEU A 47 -2.86 -9.83 -5.53
CA LEU A 47 -3.46 -8.53 -5.78
C LEU A 47 -3.67 -7.77 -4.47
N CYS A 48 -2.97 -6.66 -4.27
CA CYS A 48 -3.07 -5.88 -3.04
C CYS A 48 -4.30 -4.97 -3.00
N SER A 49 -4.43 -4.22 -1.90
CA SER A 49 -5.55 -3.29 -1.67
C SER A 49 -5.47 -2.01 -2.49
N THR A 50 -4.39 -1.79 -3.26
CA THR A 50 -4.25 -0.62 -4.13
C THR A 50 -4.53 -1.02 -5.56
N TRP A 51 -5.52 -0.38 -6.16
CA TRP A 51 -6.09 -0.73 -7.45
C TRP A 51 -6.58 0.54 -8.12
N LEU A 52 -6.23 0.69 -9.38
CA LEU A 52 -6.65 1.79 -10.23
C LEU A 52 -7.60 1.21 -11.27
N VAL A 53 -8.87 1.59 -11.20
CA VAL A 53 -9.94 1.12 -12.10
C VAL A 53 -10.87 2.27 -12.44
N ASN A 54 -11.69 2.10 -13.46
CA ASN A 54 -12.76 3.06 -13.72
C ASN A 54 -13.78 3.08 -12.55
N PRO A 55 -14.47 4.21 -12.31
CA PRO A 55 -15.34 4.37 -11.14
C PRO A 55 -16.47 3.34 -11.04
N HIS A 56 -17.05 2.93 -12.17
CA HIS A 56 -18.14 1.97 -12.19
C HIS A 56 -17.69 0.57 -11.75
N ASP A 57 -16.52 0.12 -12.22
CA ASP A 57 -15.95 -1.16 -11.82
C ASP A 57 -15.44 -1.12 -10.37
N SER A 58 -14.98 0.04 -9.89
CA SER A 58 -14.62 0.24 -8.48
C SER A 58 -15.77 -0.13 -7.54
N VAL A 59 -16.99 0.36 -7.81
CA VAL A 59 -18.17 0.03 -6.99
C VAL A 59 -18.50 -1.48 -7.06
N LYS A 60 -18.43 -2.07 -8.26
CA LYS A 60 -18.72 -3.51 -8.44
C LYS A 60 -17.75 -4.40 -7.67
N ILE A 61 -16.46 -4.14 -7.80
CA ILE A 61 -15.42 -4.90 -7.12
C ILE A 61 -15.51 -4.69 -5.60
N ALA A 62 -15.77 -3.48 -5.11
CA ALA A 62 -15.93 -3.22 -3.68
C ALA A 62 -17.12 -4.00 -3.09
N ASN A 63 -18.26 -4.01 -3.79
CA ASN A 63 -19.44 -4.79 -3.41
C ASN A 63 -19.13 -6.29 -3.38
N LEU A 64 -18.51 -6.82 -4.43
CA LEU A 64 -18.19 -8.24 -4.53
C LEU A 64 -17.14 -8.67 -3.50
N THR A 65 -16.12 -7.84 -3.27
CA THR A 65 -15.11 -8.01 -2.21
C THR A 65 -15.77 -8.12 -0.84
N THR A 66 -16.77 -7.29 -0.56
CA THR A 66 -17.51 -7.34 0.72
C THR A 66 -18.30 -8.63 0.87
N ILE A 67 -18.97 -9.09 -0.20
CA ILE A 67 -19.74 -10.34 -0.21
C ILE A 67 -18.81 -11.55 0.03
N ILE A 68 -17.70 -11.63 -0.72
CA ILE A 68 -16.72 -12.72 -0.60
C ILE A 68 -16.01 -12.67 0.76
N GLY A 69 -15.64 -11.48 1.24
CA GLY A 69 -15.02 -11.30 2.55
C GLY A 69 -15.94 -11.79 3.69
N LYS A 70 -17.24 -11.53 3.59
CA LYS A 70 -18.23 -12.07 4.53
C LYS A 70 -18.28 -13.60 4.49
N HIS A 71 -18.20 -14.21 3.30
CA HIS A 71 -18.09 -15.67 3.17
C HIS A 71 -16.84 -16.20 3.86
N PHE A 72 -15.67 -15.59 3.61
CA PHE A 72 -14.41 -16.00 4.23
C PHE A 72 -14.48 -15.96 5.75
N LEU A 73 -14.91 -14.84 6.33
CA LEU A 73 -14.98 -14.67 7.78
C LEU A 73 -15.92 -15.66 8.46
N LYS A 74 -16.90 -16.22 7.73
CA LYS A 74 -17.88 -17.16 8.27
C LYS A 74 -17.52 -18.63 8.04
N HIS A 75 -16.77 -18.94 6.99
CA HIS A 75 -16.72 -20.31 6.46
C HIS A 75 -15.33 -20.81 6.07
N GLU A 76 -14.32 -19.94 6.00
CA GLU A 76 -13.02 -20.33 5.43
C GLU A 76 -11.86 -20.25 6.42
N PHE A 77 -12.12 -20.00 7.70
CA PHE A 77 -11.13 -20.01 8.77
C PHE A 77 -11.61 -20.87 9.94
N GLY A 78 -10.66 -21.43 10.70
CA GLY A 78 -10.93 -22.34 11.81
C GLY A 78 -10.44 -23.76 11.53
N HIS A 79 -10.01 -24.45 12.58
CA HIS A 79 -9.55 -25.84 12.52
C HIS A 79 -10.62 -26.82 11.97
N ASN A 80 -11.90 -26.44 12.00
CA ASN A 80 -13.01 -27.22 11.46
C ASN A 80 -13.17 -27.12 9.94
N VAL A 81 -12.38 -26.27 9.27
CA VAL A 81 -12.42 -26.09 7.83
C VAL A 81 -11.44 -27.05 7.14
N PRO A 82 -11.90 -27.87 6.17
CA PRO A 82 -11.03 -28.85 5.53
C PRO A 82 -9.77 -28.27 4.88
N GLY A 83 -8.64 -28.93 5.11
CA GLY A 83 -7.31 -28.62 4.58
C GLY A 83 -6.56 -27.50 5.29
N ILE A 84 -7.04 -27.00 6.43
CA ILE A 84 -6.36 -26.05 7.32
C ILE A 84 -6.47 -26.45 8.79
N GLU A 85 -6.71 -27.73 9.07
CA GLU A 85 -6.90 -28.28 10.41
C GLU A 85 -5.65 -28.11 11.30
N ASP A 86 -4.48 -27.97 10.67
CA ASP A 86 -3.19 -27.73 11.30
C ASP A 86 -2.92 -26.25 11.65
N LEU A 87 -3.75 -25.33 11.17
CA LEU A 87 -3.58 -23.91 11.40
C LEU A 87 -4.35 -23.43 12.63
N PRO A 88 -3.85 -22.40 13.35
CA PRO A 88 -4.66 -21.68 14.34
C PRO A 88 -5.96 -21.15 13.73
N ASP A 89 -6.99 -20.89 14.54
CA ASP A 89 -8.27 -20.37 14.03
C ASP A 89 -8.15 -19.02 13.30
N ILE A 90 -7.14 -18.23 13.64
CA ILE A 90 -6.81 -16.96 12.96
C ILE A 90 -5.96 -17.15 11.70
N GLY A 91 -5.52 -18.37 11.41
CA GLY A 91 -4.59 -18.71 10.35
C GLY A 91 -3.13 -18.35 10.67
N GLU A 92 -2.24 -18.57 9.71
CA GLU A 92 -0.81 -18.28 9.83
C GLU A 92 -0.34 -17.42 8.65
N TRP A 93 0.53 -16.46 8.88
CA TRP A 93 1.11 -15.68 7.79
C TRP A 93 2.39 -16.36 7.25
N PRO A 94 2.57 -16.50 5.91
CA PRO A 94 1.66 -16.14 4.82
C PRO A 94 0.72 -17.28 4.38
N LYS A 95 0.72 -18.42 5.11
CA LYS A 95 -0.12 -19.59 4.83
C LYS A 95 -1.55 -19.40 5.39
N TRP A 96 -2.41 -18.79 4.58
CA TRP A 96 -3.85 -18.62 4.87
C TRP A 96 -4.15 -17.85 6.17
N TRP A 97 -3.95 -16.53 6.14
CA TRP A 97 -4.08 -15.67 7.31
C TRP A 97 -5.37 -14.84 7.30
N ARG A 98 -6.14 -14.88 8.38
CA ARG A 98 -7.41 -14.13 8.51
C ARG A 98 -7.23 -12.61 8.44
N GLY A 99 -6.05 -12.10 8.83
CA GLY A 99 -5.76 -10.67 8.85
C GLY A 99 -5.73 -9.98 7.48
N VAL A 100 -5.62 -10.74 6.38
CA VAL A 100 -5.68 -10.21 5.00
C VAL A 100 -6.91 -10.67 4.23
N THR A 101 -8.01 -10.95 4.94
CA THR A 101 -9.29 -11.36 4.33
C THR A 101 -9.72 -10.42 3.19
N SER A 102 -9.54 -9.11 3.35
CA SER A 102 -9.87 -8.14 2.30
C SER A 102 -9.04 -8.31 1.03
N LEU A 103 -7.77 -8.70 1.14
CA LEU A 103 -6.90 -8.94 -0.02
C LEU A 103 -7.33 -10.19 -0.76
N TYR A 104 -7.55 -11.29 -0.03
CA TYR A 104 -8.05 -12.54 -0.61
C TYR A 104 -9.40 -12.34 -1.32
N ALA A 105 -10.30 -11.56 -0.73
CA ALA A 105 -11.62 -11.31 -1.31
C ALA A 105 -11.54 -10.40 -2.55
N ALA A 106 -10.70 -9.35 -2.50
CA ALA A 106 -10.46 -8.47 -3.62
C ALA A 106 -9.80 -9.21 -4.79
N GLU A 107 -8.87 -10.13 -4.51
CA GLU A 107 -8.24 -10.96 -5.53
C GLU A 107 -9.28 -11.74 -6.35
N ILE A 108 -10.21 -12.44 -5.69
CA ILE A 108 -11.28 -13.16 -6.39
C ILE A 108 -12.19 -12.18 -7.15
N ALA A 109 -12.57 -11.06 -6.53
CA ALA A 109 -13.47 -10.09 -7.16
C ALA A 109 -12.88 -9.49 -8.45
N ILE A 110 -11.62 -9.07 -8.41
CA ILE A 110 -10.91 -8.49 -9.55
C ILE A 110 -10.69 -9.55 -10.64
N ASN A 111 -10.22 -10.74 -10.27
CA ASN A 111 -10.06 -11.84 -11.21
C ASN A 111 -11.39 -12.20 -11.89
N HIS A 112 -12.52 -12.11 -11.18
CA HIS A 112 -13.82 -12.39 -11.77
C HIS A 112 -14.25 -11.31 -12.76
N ILE A 113 -14.18 -10.04 -12.35
CA ILE A 113 -14.67 -8.90 -13.14
C ILE A 113 -13.81 -8.65 -14.39
N TYR A 114 -12.50 -8.87 -14.30
CA TYR A 114 -11.56 -8.71 -15.41
C TYR A 114 -11.08 -10.05 -16.00
N SER A 115 -11.85 -11.13 -15.83
CA SER A 115 -11.39 -12.49 -16.15
C SER A 115 -10.81 -12.69 -17.56
N SER A 116 -11.29 -11.96 -18.56
CA SER A 116 -10.84 -12.05 -19.96
C SER A 116 -9.63 -11.17 -20.30
N THR A 117 -9.31 -10.18 -19.47
CA THR A 117 -8.28 -9.19 -19.77
C THR A 117 -7.16 -9.12 -18.73
N LEU A 118 -7.41 -9.56 -17.50
CA LEU A 118 -6.44 -9.50 -16.41
C LEU A 118 -5.21 -10.37 -16.70
N GLY A 119 -4.05 -9.80 -16.43
CA GLY A 119 -2.75 -10.44 -16.64
C GLY A 119 -1.65 -9.71 -15.89
N HIS A 120 -0.44 -10.29 -15.83
CA HIS A 120 0.70 -9.74 -15.08
C HIS A 120 1.09 -8.31 -15.50
N GLN A 121 0.80 -7.89 -16.73
CA GLN A 121 1.02 -6.52 -17.20
C GLN A 121 0.19 -5.46 -16.45
N HIS A 122 -0.84 -5.86 -15.69
CA HIS A 122 -1.67 -4.96 -14.88
C HIS A 122 -1.09 -4.76 -13.47
N GLU A 123 -0.11 -5.57 -13.06
CA GLU A 123 0.63 -5.37 -11.81
C GLU A 123 1.58 -4.19 -11.98
N SER A 124 1.60 -3.29 -11.00
CA SER A 124 2.41 -2.06 -11.05
C SER A 124 3.01 -1.74 -9.69
N THR A 125 4.33 -1.71 -9.62
CA THR A 125 5.07 -1.24 -8.44
C THR A 125 4.81 0.24 -8.16
N ALA A 126 4.37 1.04 -9.14
CA ALA A 126 4.02 2.43 -8.92
C ALA A 126 2.77 2.62 -8.02
N LEU A 127 1.90 1.61 -7.92
CA LEU A 127 0.71 1.65 -7.06
C LEU A 127 0.99 1.18 -5.62
N ASP A 128 1.96 0.30 -5.42
CA ASP A 128 2.39 -0.15 -4.10
C ASP A 128 3.88 0.11 -3.91
N HIS A 129 4.28 1.36 -4.18
CA HIS A 129 5.69 1.72 -4.21
C HIS A 129 6.27 1.75 -2.80
N PRO A 130 7.35 1.01 -2.50
CA PRO A 130 7.82 0.88 -1.13
C PRO A 130 8.25 2.22 -0.52
N SER A 131 7.75 2.54 0.67
CA SER A 131 8.08 3.78 1.38
C SER A 131 9.56 3.95 1.75
N TYR A 132 10.33 2.87 1.77
CA TYR A 132 11.77 2.87 2.00
C TYR A 132 12.59 2.97 0.71
N SER A 133 11.94 3.04 -0.46
CA SER A 133 12.62 3.04 -1.75
C SER A 133 13.56 4.25 -1.90
N ALA A 134 14.75 3.98 -2.44
CA ALA A 134 15.70 5.00 -2.88
C ALA A 134 15.42 5.45 -4.33
N GLU A 135 14.33 4.99 -4.94
CA GLU A 135 13.90 5.48 -6.25
C GLU A 135 13.25 6.85 -6.15
N SER A 136 13.24 7.53 -7.29
CA SER A 136 12.54 8.80 -7.49
C SER A 136 11.09 8.72 -7.03
N VAL A 137 10.64 9.72 -6.25
CA VAL A 137 9.23 9.86 -5.86
C VAL A 137 8.29 9.96 -7.07
N TRP A 138 8.83 10.41 -8.20
CA TRP A 138 8.12 10.55 -9.47
C TRP A 138 7.84 9.23 -10.19
N ASN A 139 8.29 8.09 -9.64
CA ASN A 139 7.94 6.75 -10.11
C ASN A 139 6.78 6.13 -9.32
N ALA A 140 6.34 6.78 -8.24
CA ALA A 140 5.28 6.31 -7.36
C ALA A 140 3.99 7.11 -7.58
N TRP A 141 2.89 6.42 -7.93
CA TRP A 141 1.54 7.00 -7.84
C TRP A 141 1.00 6.90 -6.43
N HIS A 142 1.35 5.83 -5.72
CA HIS A 142 0.96 5.61 -4.36
C HIS A 142 2.10 4.92 -3.61
N ILE A 143 2.45 5.49 -2.46
CA ILE A 143 3.55 5.03 -1.61
C ILE A 143 2.97 4.15 -0.49
N HIS A 144 3.47 2.92 -0.40
CA HIS A 144 3.04 1.91 0.55
C HIS A 144 4.09 1.69 1.64
N CYS A 145 3.70 1.84 2.91
CA CYS A 145 4.53 1.44 4.05
C CYS A 145 4.45 -0.06 4.32
N LEU A 146 5.38 -0.83 3.73
CA LEU A 146 5.43 -2.29 3.84
C LEU A 146 5.74 -2.77 5.28
N HIS A 147 5.34 -4.01 5.58
CA HIS A 147 5.60 -4.67 6.86
C HIS A 147 6.94 -5.43 6.84
N ASN A 148 8.04 -4.74 6.59
CA ASN A 148 9.39 -5.32 6.55
C ASN A 148 10.30 -4.64 7.60
N PRO A 149 11.56 -5.08 7.84
CA PRO A 149 12.42 -4.46 8.85
C PRO A 149 13.07 -3.14 8.38
N GLU A 150 12.84 -2.72 7.13
CA GLU A 150 13.44 -1.50 6.56
C GLU A 150 12.91 -0.22 7.21
N TYR A 151 13.70 0.85 7.15
CA TYR A 151 13.35 2.14 7.76
C TYR A 151 12.06 2.71 7.13
N PHE A 152 11.06 3.08 7.94
CA PHE A 152 9.62 3.28 7.59
C PHE A 152 8.72 2.03 7.57
N ALA A 153 9.19 0.93 8.15
CA ALA A 153 8.31 -0.08 8.70
C ALA A 153 7.31 0.56 9.66
N LYS A 154 6.01 0.34 9.44
CA LYS A 154 4.92 0.87 10.28
C LYS A 154 5.17 0.64 11.78
N PHE A 155 5.72 -0.52 12.15
CA PHE A 155 6.03 -0.86 13.54
C PHE A 155 7.29 -0.18 14.09
N ALA A 156 8.37 -0.10 13.29
CA ALA A 156 9.61 0.57 13.71
C ALA A 156 9.37 2.07 13.89
N HIS A 157 8.69 2.70 12.91
CA HIS A 157 8.33 4.11 13.00
C HIS A 157 7.41 4.38 14.20
N ARG A 158 6.42 3.52 14.47
CA ARG A 158 5.58 3.64 15.67
C ARG A 158 6.39 3.54 16.96
N LYS A 159 7.41 2.68 17.01
CA LYS A 159 8.29 2.52 18.18
C LYS A 159 9.16 3.77 18.39
N GLU A 160 9.75 4.32 17.33
CA GLU A 160 10.53 5.56 17.39
C GLU A 160 9.67 6.75 17.81
N LEU A 161 8.48 6.90 17.23
CA LEU A 161 7.54 7.96 17.61
C LEU A 161 7.17 7.90 19.09
N ARG A 162 6.92 6.69 19.62
CA ARG A 162 6.67 6.51 21.06
C ARG A 162 7.83 6.98 21.91
N LYS A 163 9.06 6.56 21.57
CA LYS A 163 10.26 7.02 22.28
C LYS A 163 10.35 8.55 22.25
N PHE A 164 10.17 9.17 21.09
CA PHE A 164 10.19 10.64 20.96
C PHE A 164 9.14 11.31 21.87
N LEU A 165 7.91 10.80 21.90
CA LEU A 165 6.84 11.33 22.74
C LEU A 165 7.10 11.18 24.25
N GLU A 166 7.90 10.20 24.66
CA GLU A 166 8.30 9.97 26.05
C GLU A 166 9.40 10.94 26.54
N HIS A 167 10.10 11.67 25.65
CA HIS A 167 11.12 12.65 26.05
C HIS A 167 10.52 13.90 26.69
N GLN A 168 11.31 14.59 27.53
CA GLN A 168 10.93 15.89 28.08
C GLN A 168 10.81 16.94 26.95
N PRO A 169 9.92 17.95 27.09
CA PRO A 169 9.67 18.94 26.04
C PRO A 169 10.91 19.62 25.47
N GLU A 170 11.91 19.89 26.30
CA GLU A 170 13.12 20.64 25.93
C GLU A 170 14.09 19.82 25.07
N ASP A 171 14.17 18.51 25.32
CA ASP A 171 14.95 17.58 24.50
C ASP A 171 14.31 17.35 23.13
N ARG A 172 12.96 17.35 23.09
CA ARG A 172 12.22 17.32 21.82
C ARG A 172 12.53 18.55 20.97
N ILE A 173 12.63 19.74 21.56
CA ILE A 173 12.95 21.00 20.85
C ILE A 173 14.37 20.96 20.25
N LYS A 174 15.36 20.41 20.95
CA LYS A 174 16.72 20.26 20.40
C LYS A 174 16.78 19.27 19.24
N GLU A 175 16.06 18.15 19.32
CA GLU A 175 15.92 17.22 18.18
C GLU A 175 15.18 17.84 16.98
N ILE A 176 14.18 18.69 17.24
CA ILE A 176 13.47 19.48 16.22
C ILE A 176 14.41 20.44 15.49
N VAL A 177 15.22 21.21 16.22
CA VAL A 177 16.14 22.18 15.61
C VAL A 177 17.21 21.49 14.76
N ASN A 178 17.70 20.32 15.18
CA ASN A 178 18.61 19.50 14.37
C ASN A 178 17.94 18.84 13.15
N ALA A 179 16.61 18.83 13.09
CA ALA A 179 15.84 18.28 11.97
C ALA A 179 15.70 19.23 10.78
N GLY A 180 16.27 20.44 10.79
CA GLY A 180 16.15 21.44 9.71
C GLY A 180 16.58 20.96 8.31
N SER A 181 17.39 19.90 8.23
CA SER A 181 17.69 19.19 6.97
C SER A 181 16.47 18.50 6.33
N ARG A 182 15.44 18.15 7.12
CA ARG A 182 14.22 17.45 6.69
C ARG A 182 13.16 18.40 6.13
N ASP A 183 13.05 19.60 6.69
CA ASP A 183 12.20 20.66 6.15
C ASP A 183 12.69 21.12 4.77
N MET A 184 14.01 21.08 4.56
CA MET A 184 14.63 21.35 3.27
C MET A 184 14.17 20.36 2.20
N VAL A 185 14.15 19.04 2.51
CA VAL A 185 13.64 18.01 1.59
C VAL A 185 12.16 18.25 1.26
N LEU A 186 11.33 18.57 2.26
CA LEU A 186 9.91 18.85 2.01
C LEU A 186 9.71 20.11 1.15
N PHE A 187 10.47 21.17 1.45
CA PHE A 187 10.45 22.41 0.68
C PHE A 187 10.90 22.18 -0.78
N GLU A 188 11.94 21.38 -0.99
CA GLU A 188 12.38 20.95 -2.33
C GLU A 188 11.28 20.17 -3.06
N VAL A 189 10.59 19.24 -2.40
CA VAL A 189 9.46 18.52 -3.00
C VAL A 189 8.32 19.45 -3.40
N LEU A 190 7.93 20.36 -2.52
CA LEU A 190 6.85 21.32 -2.79
C LEU A 190 7.22 22.24 -3.96
N ASN A 191 8.47 22.74 -3.99
CA ASN A 191 8.98 23.54 -5.10
C ASN A 191 9.01 22.76 -6.43
N GLU A 192 9.42 21.49 -6.44
CA GLU A 192 9.37 20.67 -7.65
C GLU A 192 7.94 20.42 -8.11
N TYR A 193 7.02 20.16 -7.17
CA TYR A 193 5.60 19.97 -7.48
C TYR A 193 4.97 21.22 -8.10
N GLU A 194 5.24 22.41 -7.55
CA GLU A 194 4.76 23.69 -8.11
C GLU A 194 5.30 23.92 -9.54
N LYS A 195 6.58 23.63 -9.79
CA LYS A 195 7.17 23.72 -11.13
C LYS A 195 6.51 22.77 -12.14
N ILE A 196 6.08 21.58 -11.69
CA ILE A 196 5.35 20.62 -12.54
C ILE A 196 3.92 21.10 -12.81
N GLN A 197 3.22 21.61 -11.79
CA GLN A 197 1.87 22.19 -11.91
C GLN A 197 1.84 23.35 -12.92
N MET A 198 2.87 24.19 -12.91
CA MET A 198 3.06 25.26 -13.88
C MET A 198 3.48 24.76 -15.28
N LYS A 199 3.52 23.44 -15.52
CA LYS A 199 3.96 22.75 -16.75
C LYS A 199 5.42 23.02 -17.16
N ASN A 200 6.20 23.72 -16.33
CA ASN A 200 7.48 24.31 -16.73
C ASN A 200 8.72 23.43 -16.49
N ALA A 201 8.61 22.27 -15.83
CA ALA A 201 9.77 21.42 -15.55
C ALA A 201 9.52 19.92 -15.74
N ILE A 202 10.55 19.19 -16.16
CA ILE A 202 10.67 17.74 -16.04
C ILE A 202 11.29 17.48 -14.65
N PRO A 203 10.74 16.54 -13.85
CA PRO A 203 11.32 16.23 -12.55
C PRO A 203 12.76 15.76 -12.72
N ASN A 204 13.70 16.29 -11.91
CA ASN A 204 15.13 16.01 -12.05
C ASN A 204 15.55 14.67 -11.39
N GLY A 205 14.61 13.97 -10.75
CA GLY A 205 14.84 12.67 -10.09
C GLY A 205 15.67 12.72 -8.80
N LYS A 206 15.99 13.91 -8.27
CA LYS A 206 16.84 14.04 -7.06
C LYS A 206 16.14 13.62 -5.77
N ILE A 207 14.81 13.66 -5.74
CA ILE A 207 14.04 13.38 -4.54
C ILE A 207 13.60 11.91 -4.54
N VAL A 208 14.06 11.17 -3.54
CA VAL A 208 13.74 9.75 -3.37
C VAL A 208 12.58 9.54 -2.40
N VAL A 209 11.81 8.47 -2.60
CA VAL A 209 10.61 8.14 -1.82
C VAL A 209 10.88 8.11 -0.31
N ARG A 210 11.96 7.46 0.12
CA ARG A 210 12.33 7.35 1.53
C ARG A 210 12.50 8.70 2.21
N ASP A 211 13.17 9.64 1.56
CA ASP A 211 13.51 10.92 2.17
C ASP A 211 12.29 11.85 2.19
N TYR A 212 11.41 11.73 1.19
CA TYR A 212 10.10 12.38 1.20
C TYR A 212 9.20 11.88 2.35
N VAL A 213 9.06 10.56 2.50
CA VAL A 213 8.24 9.96 3.56
C VAL A 213 8.76 10.35 4.95
N ARG A 214 10.10 10.37 5.12
CA ARG A 214 10.78 10.90 6.32
C ARG A 214 10.30 12.30 6.67
N ALA A 215 10.39 13.23 5.71
CA ALA A 215 10.03 14.62 5.94
C ALA A 215 8.55 14.77 6.33
N LEU A 216 7.64 14.04 5.66
CA LEU A 216 6.21 14.07 5.97
C LEU A 216 5.86 13.52 7.36
N ALA A 217 6.44 12.38 7.74
CA ALA A 217 6.13 11.74 9.01
C ALA A 217 6.55 12.63 10.19
N TRP A 218 7.73 13.24 10.09
CA TRP A 218 8.22 14.18 11.10
C TRP A 218 7.38 15.46 11.14
N ARG A 219 7.02 16.05 9.99
CA ARG A 219 6.09 17.19 9.96
C ARG A 219 4.79 16.90 10.72
N LYS A 220 4.18 15.74 10.50
CA LYS A 220 2.95 15.34 11.21
C LYS A 220 3.17 15.11 12.71
N ALA A 221 4.29 14.50 13.09
CA ALA A 221 4.64 14.32 14.50
C ALA A 221 4.82 15.69 15.20
N TYR A 222 5.48 16.64 14.53
CA TYR A 222 5.71 17.99 15.06
C TYR A 222 4.44 18.83 15.17
N SER A 223 3.54 18.76 14.19
CA SER A 223 2.22 19.42 14.29
C SER A 223 1.37 18.84 15.42
N ALA A 224 1.48 17.54 15.71
CA ALA A 224 0.70 16.88 16.74
C ALA A 224 1.16 17.20 18.17
N VAL A 225 2.40 17.65 18.36
CA VAL A 225 2.96 18.04 19.67
C VAL A 225 2.95 19.54 19.94
N GLY A 226 2.35 20.34 19.05
CA GLY A 226 2.26 21.80 19.19
C GLY A 226 3.61 22.52 19.13
N ALA A 227 4.67 21.85 18.65
CA ALA A 227 6.02 22.42 18.59
C ALA A 227 6.24 23.31 17.35
N ILE A 228 5.32 23.26 16.38
CA ILE A 228 5.30 24.14 15.22
C ILE A 228 3.85 24.61 15.05
N ASN A 229 3.58 25.88 15.32
CA ASN A 229 2.37 26.54 14.80
C ASN A 229 2.58 26.71 13.29
N LEU A 230 1.78 26.00 12.50
CA LEU A 230 1.72 26.17 11.06
C LEU A 230 0.44 26.94 10.74
N ASP A 231 0.54 28.26 10.82
CA ASP A 231 -0.35 29.17 10.07
C ASP A 231 0.06 29.17 8.58
#